data_AF-A0A932UQ82-F1
#
_entry.id   AF-A0A932UQ82-F1
#
_cell.length_a   1.000
_cell.length_b   1.000
_cell.length_c   1.000
_cell.angle_alpha   90.00
_cell.angle_beta   90.00
_cell.angle_gamma   90.00
#
_symmetry.space_group_name_H-M   'P 1'
#
loop_
_entity.id
_entity.type
_entity.pdbx_description
1 polymer ?
#
loop_
_entity_poly.entity_id
_entity_poly.type
_entity_poly.pdbx_seq_one_letter_code
_entity_poly.pdbx_strand_id
1 'polypeptide(L)'
;DFIRAALGKLKFKSREQELTEKFQAWLVTKNLSPQQAQYLSLLKNRGIVRLGVDLRDLFEPPLSILNAARLGTELFGTAGLQEIVKDLNEAVFDRRPA
;
A
#
# COMPACT_ATOMS: atom_id res chain seq x y z
N ASP A 1 23.57 -14.71 31.01
CA ASP A 1 23.02 -13.65 30.14
C ASP A 1 22.51 -14.19 28.78
N PHE A 2 21.84 -15.37 28.78
CA PHE A 2 21.42 -16.05 27.55
C PHE A 2 20.24 -15.35 26.84
N ILE A 3 19.40 -14.66 27.62
CA ILE A 3 18.20 -13.97 27.14
C ILE A 3 18.58 -12.77 26.24
N ARG A 4 19.62 -11.98 26.58
CA ARG A 4 20.09 -10.87 25.73
C ARG A 4 20.69 -11.36 24.41
N ALA A 5 21.43 -12.47 24.44
CA ALA A 5 22.05 -13.05 23.24
C ALA A 5 21.02 -13.65 22.26
N ALA A 6 19.92 -14.22 22.78
CA ALA A 6 18.82 -14.74 21.98
C ALA A 6 17.98 -13.61 21.36
N LEU A 7 17.67 -12.55 22.13
CA LEU A 7 16.94 -11.38 21.63
C LEU A 7 17.73 -10.59 20.57
N GLY A 8 19.06 -10.55 20.66
CA GLY A 8 19.91 -9.91 19.64
C GLY A 8 19.98 -10.65 18.29
N LYS A 9 19.56 -11.92 18.24
CA LYS A 9 19.60 -12.76 17.02
C LYS A 9 18.22 -12.93 16.36
N LEU A 10 17.13 -12.68 17.08
CA LEU A 10 15.78 -12.64 16.53
C LEU A 10 15.54 -11.30 15.83
N LYS A 11 15.80 -11.24 14.52
CA LYS A 11 15.32 -10.13 13.68
C LYS A 11 13.82 -10.29 13.48
N PHE A 12 13.02 -9.74 14.39
CA PHE A 12 11.60 -9.55 14.14
C PHE A 12 11.44 -8.60 12.94
N LYS A 13 10.55 -8.95 12.01
CA LYS A 13 10.24 -8.06 10.88
C LYS A 13 9.62 -6.78 11.43
N SER A 14 9.99 -5.64 10.86
CA SER A 14 9.27 -4.40 11.16
C SER A 14 7.88 -4.46 10.53
N ARG A 15 6.91 -3.73 11.10
CA ARG A 15 5.57 -3.60 10.51
C ARG A 15 5.64 -3.14 9.04
N GLU A 16 6.56 -2.25 8.72
CA GLU A 16 6.78 -1.79 7.35
C GLU A 16 7.26 -2.92 6.43
N GLN A 17 8.14 -3.79 6.91
CA GLN A 17 8.60 -4.96 6.16
C GLN A 17 7.44 -5.93 5.92
N GLU A 18 6.62 -6.21 6.93
CA GLU A 18 5.43 -7.06 6.80
C GLU A 18 4.43 -6.50 5.78
N LEU A 19 4.12 -5.20 5.86
CA LEU A 19 3.22 -4.53 4.90
C LEU A 19 3.80 -4.54 3.48
N THR A 20 5.12 -4.37 3.34
CA THR A 20 5.78 -4.41 2.03
C THR A 20 5.72 -5.81 1.43
N GLU A 21 5.96 -6.86 2.22
CA GLU A 21 5.83 -8.24 1.76
C GLU A 21 4.40 -8.60 1.37
N LYS A 22 3.40 -8.22 2.20
CA LYS A 22 1.98 -8.37 1.87
C LYS A 22 1.63 -7.67 0.56
N PHE A 23 2.11 -6.44 0.37
CA PHE A 23 1.90 -5.69 -0.86
C PHE A 23 2.48 -6.41 -2.08
N GLN A 24 3.71 -6.92 -2.00
CA GLN A 24 4.32 -7.65 -3.13
C GLN A 24 3.55 -8.94 -3.45
N ALA A 25 3.16 -9.70 -2.43
CA ALA A 25 2.36 -10.91 -2.62
C ALA A 25 1.01 -10.57 -3.27
N TRP A 26 0.32 -9.54 -2.78
CA TRP A 26 -0.94 -9.06 -3.34
C TRP A 26 -0.78 -8.60 -4.79
N LEU A 27 0.27 -7.84 -5.11
CA LEU A 27 0.51 -7.29 -6.45
C LEU A 27 0.66 -8.39 -7.51
N VAL A 28 1.33 -9.50 -7.15
CA VAL A 28 1.50 -10.68 -8.04
C VAL A 28 0.17 -11.36 -8.37
N THR A 29 -0.84 -11.24 -7.50
CA THR A 29 -2.18 -11.80 -7.77
C THR A 29 -2.99 -10.97 -8.77
N LYS A 30 -2.53 -9.79 -9.14
CA LYS A 30 -3.26 -8.85 -10.00
C LYS A 30 -2.71 -8.85 -11.41
N ASN A 31 -3.60 -8.74 -12.39
CA ASN A 31 -3.21 -8.53 -13.79
C ASN A 31 -3.07 -7.03 -14.06
N LEU A 32 -1.92 -6.45 -13.68
CA LEU A 32 -1.66 -5.02 -13.76
C LEU A 32 -0.59 -4.70 -14.81
N SER A 33 -0.74 -3.54 -15.46
CA SER A 33 0.35 -2.96 -16.24
C SER A 33 1.48 -2.46 -15.33
N PRO A 34 2.72 -2.31 -15.85
CA PRO A 34 3.82 -1.73 -15.07
C PRO A 34 3.49 -0.35 -14.48
N GLN A 35 2.71 0.47 -15.20
CA GLN A 35 2.32 1.81 -14.76
C GLN A 35 1.31 1.74 -13.60
N GLN A 36 0.35 0.82 -13.67
CA GLN A 36 -0.60 0.56 -12.57
C GLN A 36 0.14 0.07 -11.31
N ALA A 37 1.11 -0.83 -11.46
CA ALA A 37 1.93 -1.32 -10.34
C ALA A 37 2.78 -0.20 -9.70
N GLN A 38 3.39 0.66 -10.53
CA GLN A 38 4.14 1.81 -10.06
C GLN A 38 3.25 2.81 -9.30
N TYR A 39 2.06 3.09 -9.84
CA TYR A 39 1.06 3.93 -9.17
C TYR A 39 0.68 3.37 -7.79
N LEU A 40 0.37 2.07 -7.71
CA LEU A 40 0.02 1.42 -6.45
C LEU A 40 1.17 1.43 -5.44
N SER A 41 2.42 1.46 -5.89
CA SER A 41 3.59 1.60 -5.01
C SER A 41 3.61 2.98 -4.32
N LEU A 42 3.17 4.05 -5.00
CA LEU A 42 3.00 5.38 -4.39
C LEU A 42 1.92 5.34 -3.30
N LEU A 43 0.78 4.69 -3.59
CA LEU A 43 -0.30 4.56 -2.64
C LEU A 43 0.10 3.72 -1.43
N LYS A 44 0.82 2.61 -1.63
CA LYS A 44 1.38 1.80 -0.54
C LYS A 44 2.28 2.64 0.38
N ASN A 45 3.14 3.50 -0.18
CA ASN A 45 3.99 4.38 0.64
C ASN A 45 3.16 5.34 1.50
N ARG A 46 2.09 5.93 0.94
CA ARG A 46 1.14 6.74 1.73
C ARG A 46 0.45 5.90 2.82
N GLY A 47 0.04 4.68 2.46
CA GLY A 47 -0.68 3.78 3.35
C GLY A 47 0.14 3.26 4.52
N ILE A 48 1.45 3.04 4.34
CA ILE A 48 2.36 2.67 5.44
C ILE A 48 2.37 3.75 6.53
N VAL A 49 2.40 5.03 6.12
CA VAL A 49 2.41 6.18 7.05
C VAL A 49 1.06 6.38 7.73
N ARG A 50 -0.05 6.16 7.00
CA ARG A 50 -1.43 6.43 7.47
C ARG A 50 -2.19 5.20 8.00
N LEU A 51 -1.55 4.03 7.98
CA LEU A 51 -2.16 2.73 8.29
C LEU A 51 -3.35 2.39 7.38
N GLY A 52 -3.20 2.68 6.09
CA GLY A 52 -4.21 2.51 5.04
C GLY A 52 -4.27 3.72 4.10
N VAL A 53 -4.97 3.58 2.98
CA VAL A 53 -5.13 4.62 1.96
C VAL A 53 -6.58 5.08 1.89
N ASP A 54 -6.83 6.35 2.10
CA ASP A 54 -8.13 6.98 1.83
C ASP A 54 -8.10 7.63 0.43
N LEU A 55 -9.20 7.62 -0.31
CA LEU A 55 -9.26 8.31 -1.62
C LEU A 55 -8.98 9.81 -1.50
N ARG A 56 -9.27 10.41 -0.35
CA ARG A 56 -8.92 11.80 -0.04
C ARG A 56 -7.42 12.02 0.01
N ASP A 57 -6.62 10.99 0.32
CA ASP A 57 -5.16 11.10 0.31
C ASP A 57 -4.61 11.46 -1.07
N LEU A 58 -5.32 11.16 -2.16
CA LEU A 58 -4.91 11.50 -3.53
C LEU A 58 -4.85 13.01 -3.77
N PHE A 59 -5.55 13.79 -2.93
CA PHE A 59 -5.61 15.24 -2.98
C PHE A 59 -4.70 15.93 -1.95
N GLU A 60 -3.93 15.14 -1.19
CA GLU A 60 -2.99 15.62 -0.18
C GLU A 60 -1.52 15.44 -0.63
N PRO A 61 -0.60 16.34 -0.26
CA PRO A 61 0.82 16.13 -0.54
C PRO A 61 1.36 14.83 0.10
N PRO A 62 2.32 14.14 -0.57
CA PRO A 62 2.91 14.48 -1.87
C PRO A 62 2.07 14.02 -3.09
N LEU A 63 0.98 13.28 -2.88
CA LEU A 63 0.21 12.66 -3.96
C LEU A 63 -0.48 13.69 -4.87
N SER A 64 -0.97 14.79 -4.29
CA SER A 64 -1.54 15.90 -5.07
C SER A 64 -0.52 16.53 -6.03
N ILE A 65 0.72 16.72 -5.58
CA ILE A 65 1.82 17.26 -6.40
C ILE A 65 2.12 16.33 -7.58
N LEU A 66 1.98 15.02 -7.36
CA LEU A 66 2.16 13.99 -8.39
C LEU A 66 0.91 13.77 -9.25
N ASN A 67 -0.15 14.57 -9.09
CA ASN A 67 -1.43 14.41 -9.78
C ASN A 67 -2.04 13.01 -9.62
N ALA A 68 -1.90 12.40 -8.45
CA ALA A 68 -2.30 11.01 -8.21
C ALA A 68 -3.78 10.74 -8.51
N ALA A 69 -4.69 11.67 -8.19
CA ALA A 69 -6.11 11.51 -8.49
C ALA A 69 -6.40 11.36 -10.00
N ARG A 70 -5.79 12.23 -10.82
CA ARG A 70 -5.92 12.17 -12.28
C ARG A 70 -5.29 10.90 -12.83
N LEU A 71 -4.05 10.61 -12.44
CA LEU A 71 -3.32 9.43 -12.92
C LEU A 71 -4.03 8.13 -12.54
N GLY A 72 -4.53 8.02 -11.31
CA GLY A 72 -5.29 6.85 -10.87
C GLY A 72 -6.56 6.66 -11.69
N THR A 73 -7.27 7.75 -12.01
CA THR A 73 -8.47 7.69 -12.83
C THR A 73 -8.15 7.30 -14.28
N GLU A 74 -7.03 7.77 -14.84
CA GLU A 74 -6.58 7.37 -16.18
C GLU A 74 -6.17 5.90 -16.25
N LEU A 75 -5.52 5.40 -15.21
CA LEU A 75 -4.99 4.03 -15.16
C LEU A 75 -6.05 2.96 -14.86
N PHE A 76 -7.08 3.30 -14.06
CA PHE A 76 -8.05 2.33 -13.55
C PHE A 76 -9.51 2.69 -13.87
N GLY A 77 -9.79 3.89 -14.36
CA GLY A 77 -11.14 4.47 -14.33
C GLY A 77 -11.56 4.82 -12.90
N THR A 78 -12.64 5.61 -12.75
CA THR A 78 -13.11 6.05 -11.42
C THR A 78 -13.53 4.88 -10.54
N ALA A 79 -14.35 3.96 -11.07
CA ALA A 79 -14.81 2.79 -10.33
C ALA A 79 -13.66 1.83 -10.01
N GLY A 80 -12.82 1.53 -11.00
CA GLY A 80 -11.66 0.64 -10.79
C GLY A 80 -10.64 1.21 -9.81
N LEU A 81 -10.46 2.54 -9.76
CA LEU A 81 -9.62 3.18 -8.75
C LEU A 81 -10.20 3.00 -7.33
N GLN A 82 -11.51 3.15 -7.17
CA GLN A 82 -12.15 2.91 -5.87
C GLN A 82 -12.03 1.45 -5.44
N GLU A 83 -12.27 0.52 -6.36
CA GLU A 83 -12.18 -0.92 -6.11
C GLU A 83 -10.75 -1.36 -5.76
N ILE A 84 -9.74 -0.92 -6.53
CA ILE A 84 -8.35 -1.33 -6.27
C ILE A 84 -7.82 -0.72 -4.97
N VAL A 85 -8.24 0.48 -4.60
CA VAL A 85 -7.88 1.09 -3.30
C VAL A 85 -8.56 0.36 -2.14
N LYS A 86 -9.82 -0.06 -2.31
CA LYS A 86 -10.52 -0.87 -1.31
C LYS A 86 -9.82 -2.22 -1.12
N ASP A 87 -9.56 -2.94 -2.21
CA ASP A 87 -8.89 -4.24 -2.18
C ASP A 87 -7.46 -4.15 -1.63
N LEU A 88 -6.72 -3.08 -1.95
CA LEU A 88 -5.42 -2.79 -1.33
C LEU A 88 -5.53 -2.65 0.20
N ASN A 89 -6.52 -1.91 0.69
CA ASN A 89 -6.74 -1.74 2.13
C ASN A 89 -7.09 -3.05 2.83
N GLU A 90 -7.94 -3.86 2.22
CA GLU A 90 -8.38 -5.14 2.78
C GLU A 90 -7.23 -6.16 2.81
N ALA A 91 -6.49 -6.30 1.70
CA ALA A 91 -5.47 -7.33 1.54
C ALA A 91 -4.11 -6.99 2.18
N VAL A 92 -3.72 -5.71 2.18
CA VAL A 92 -2.39 -5.30 2.64
C VAL A 92 -2.42 -4.66 4.02
N PHE A 93 -3.40 -3.78 4.27
CA PHE A 93 -3.48 -3.01 5.52
C PHE A 93 -4.45 -3.62 6.54
N ASP A 94 -5.05 -4.77 6.24
CA ASP A 94 -6.06 -5.47 7.04
C ASP A 94 -7.23 -4.56 7.47
N ARG A 95 -7.51 -3.50 6.69
CA ARG A 95 -8.61 -2.57 6.93
C ARG A 95 -9.84 -3.03 6.16
N ARG A 96 -10.81 -3.59 6.88
CA ARG A 96 -12.15 -3.83 6.35
C ARG A 96 -12.96 -2.53 6.38
N PRO A 97 -13.79 -2.25 5.36
CA PRO A 97 -14.76 -1.18 5.46
C PRO A 97 -15.68 -1.47 6.64
N ALA A 98 -15.96 -0.42 7.43
CA ALA A 98 -16.95 -0.46 8.49
C ALA A 98 -18.36 -0.65 7.92
#